data_AF-A0A968B9L0-F1
#
_entry.id   AF-A0A968B9L0-F1
#
_cell.length_a   1.000
_cell.length_b   1.000
_cell.length_c   1.000
_cell.angle_alpha   90.00
_cell.angle_beta   90.00
_cell.angle_gamma   90.00
#
_symmetry.space_group_name_H-M   'P 1'
#
loop_
_entity.id
_entity.type
_entity.pdbx_description
1 polymer ?
#
loop_
_entity_poly.entity_id
_entity_poly.type
_entity_poly.pdbx_seq_one_letter_code
_entity_poly.pdbx_strand_id
1 'polypeptide(L)' 'GDGLLDGWEVDNGLDPGNSDTDGDGMSDGWENDNGLDPLDAADAQSDVDLDGLTNLEEYNAATDPNDT' A
#
# COMPACT_ATOMS: atom_id res chain seq x y z
N GLY A 1 -8.41 -11.36 -2.59
CA GLY A 1 -8.20 -10.52 -1.42
C GLY A 1 -6.72 -10.46 -1.15
N ASP A 2 -6.28 -9.27 -0.84
CA ASP A 2 -4.94 -8.86 -0.37
C ASP A 2 -4.67 -9.19 1.11
N GLY A 3 -5.68 -9.64 1.87
CA GLY A 3 -5.55 -9.96 3.29
C GLY A 3 -6.44 -9.12 4.20
N LEU A 4 -7.11 -8.12 3.64
CA LEU A 4 -8.13 -7.34 4.33
C LEU A 4 -9.48 -8.08 4.37
N LEU A 5 -10.33 -7.69 5.31
CA LEU A 5 -11.70 -8.21 5.40
C LEU A 5 -12.60 -7.37 4.51
N ASP A 6 -13.42 -8.01 3.66
CA ASP A 6 -14.33 -7.31 2.74
C ASP A 6 -15.18 -6.22 3.41
N GLY A 7 -15.67 -6.49 4.63
CA GLY A 7 -16.47 -5.52 5.39
C GLY A 7 -15.65 -4.34 5.92
N TRP A 8 -14.38 -4.58 6.28
CA TRP A 8 -13.46 -3.53 6.69
C TRP A 8 -13.06 -2.66 5.49
N GLU A 9 -12.82 -3.26 4.33
CA GLU A 9 -12.51 -2.54 3.09
C GLU A 9 -13.65 -1.57 2.74
N VAL A 10 -14.90 -2.05 2.73
CA VAL A 10 -16.08 -1.21 2.49
C VAL A 10 -16.21 -0.07 3.51
N ASP A 11 -15.94 -0.34 4.79
CA ASP A 11 -16.03 0.69 5.85
C ASP A 11 -14.92 1.75 5.74
N ASN A 12 -13.79 1.43 5.12
CA ASN A 12 -12.66 2.35 4.89
C ASN A 12 -12.63 2.98 3.49
N GLY A 13 -13.59 2.63 2.62
CA GLY A 13 -13.70 3.19 1.28
C GLY A 13 -12.89 2.47 0.20
N LEU A 14 -12.36 1.29 0.53
CA LEU A 14 -11.65 0.40 -0.39
C LEU A 14 -12.62 -0.48 -1.19
N ASP A 15 -12.12 -1.11 -2.27
CA ASP A 15 -12.90 -2.04 -3.08
C ASP A 15 -12.52 -3.50 -2.74
N PRO A 16 -13.36 -4.27 -2.03
CA PRO A 16 -13.07 -5.66 -1.68
C PRO A 16 -12.94 -6.62 -2.88
N GLY A 17 -13.34 -6.17 -4.07
CA GLY A 17 -13.15 -6.87 -5.33
C GLY A 17 -11.82 -6.56 -6.03
N ASN A 18 -11.07 -5.58 -5.54
CA ASN A 18 -9.85 -5.07 -6.14
C ASN A 18 -8.75 -4.96 -5.08
N SER A 19 -7.68 -5.74 -5.22
CA SER A 19 -6.60 -5.79 -4.22
C SER A 19 -5.62 -4.60 -4.25
N ASP A 20 -5.91 -3.58 -5.06
CA ASP A 20 -5.09 -2.40 -5.37
C ASP A 20 -6.08 -1.29 -5.76
N THR A 21 -6.72 -0.71 -4.75
CA THR A 21 -7.89 0.17 -4.89
C THR A 21 -7.55 1.44 -5.66
N ASP A 22 -6.39 2.04 -5.41
CA ASP A 22 -5.96 3.28 -6.06
C ASP A 22 -5.17 3.07 -7.37
N GLY A 23 -4.72 1.84 -7.63
CA GLY A 23 -4.16 1.41 -8.90
C GLY A 23 -2.69 1.79 -9.09
N ASP A 24 -1.92 1.90 -8.00
CA ASP A 24 -0.52 2.32 -8.04
C ASP A 24 0.48 1.15 -8.16
N GLY A 25 -0.02 -0.08 -8.00
CA GLY A 25 0.73 -1.31 -8.12
C GLY A 25 1.19 -1.93 -6.79
N MET A 26 0.90 -1.29 -5.66
CA MET A 26 0.95 -1.87 -4.32
C MET A 26 -0.43 -2.47 -3.99
N SER A 27 -0.51 -3.33 -2.97
CA SER A 27 -1.80 -3.92 -2.59
C SER A 27 -2.34 -3.27 -1.34
N ASP A 28 -3.67 -3.08 -1.24
CA ASP A 28 -4.32 -2.40 -0.11
C ASP A 28 -3.87 -2.97 1.25
N GLY A 29 -3.75 -4.30 1.32
CA GLY A 29 -3.30 -4.99 2.52
C GLY A 29 -1.85 -4.68 2.90
N TRP A 30 -0.96 -4.60 1.92
CA TRP A 30 0.44 -4.24 2.15
C TRP A 30 0.58 -2.77 2.55
N GLU A 31 -0.16 -1.87 1.91
CA GLU A 31 -0.14 -0.45 2.25
C GLU A 31 -0.66 -0.24 3.68
N ASN A 32 -1.78 -0.87 4.02
CA ASN A 32 -2.33 -0.84 5.38
C ASN A 32 -1.33 -1.38 6.42
N ASP A 33 -0.63 -2.49 6.13
CA ASP A 33 0.34 -3.09 7.05
C ASP A 33 1.59 -2.22 7.24
N ASN A 34 1.95 -1.40 6.26
CA ASN A 34 3.12 -0.50 6.28
C ASN A 34 2.78 0.96 6.62
N GLY A 35 1.53 1.27 6.91
CA GLY A 35 1.10 2.62 7.29
C GLY A 35 1.04 3.62 6.13
N LEU A 36 0.90 3.11 4.92
CA LEU A 36 0.67 3.86 3.68
C LEU A 36 -0.84 4.03 3.43
N ASP A 37 -1.21 4.80 2.41
CA ASP A 37 -2.61 5.15 2.13
C ASP A 37 -3.12 4.44 0.86
N PRO A 38 -3.89 3.33 0.98
CA PRO A 38 -4.44 2.57 -0.15
C PRO A 38 -5.50 3.30 -0.99
N LEU A 39 -5.66 4.61 -0.77
CA LEU A 39 -6.51 5.52 -1.52
C LEU A 39 -5.71 6.68 -2.16
N ASP A 40 -4.38 6.70 -2.04
CA ASP A 40 -3.50 7.74 -2.57
C ASP A 40 -2.31 7.18 -3.36
N ALA A 41 -2.57 6.86 -4.63
CA ALA A 41 -1.59 6.36 -5.60
C ALA A 41 -0.31 7.22 -5.79
N ALA A 42 -0.26 8.44 -5.22
CA ALA A 42 0.95 9.24 -5.22
C ALA A 42 1.99 8.76 -4.18
N ASP A 43 1.56 8.03 -3.15
CA ASP A 43 2.44 7.57 -2.08
C ASP A 43 3.38 6.44 -2.54
N ALA A 44 3.03 5.64 -3.57
CA ALA A 44 3.95 4.72 -4.26
C ALA A 44 5.29 5.36 -4.67
N GLN A 45 5.27 6.65 -5.02
CA GLN A 45 6.43 7.43 -5.44
C GLN A 45 7.10 8.20 -4.30
N SER A 46 6.52 8.16 -3.10
CA SER A 46 7.12 8.71 -1.89
C SER A 46 8.17 7.75 -1.34
N ASP A 47 9.07 8.31 -0.54
CA ASP A 47 10.16 7.63 0.16
C ASP A 47 9.96 8.02 1.63
N VAL A 48 9.30 7.16 2.40
CA VAL A 48 8.75 7.52 3.72
C VAL A 48 9.83 7.47 4.81
N ASP A 49 10.85 6.63 4.65
CA ASP A 49 11.99 6.51 5.56
C ASP A 49 13.25 7.29 5.13
N LEU A 50 13.29 7.78 3.89
CA LEU A 50 14.36 8.56 3.28
C LEU A 50 15.66 7.76 3.03
N ASP A 51 15.54 6.46 2.76
CA ASP A 51 16.68 5.60 2.40
C ASP A 51 17.09 5.71 0.91
N GLY A 52 16.23 6.31 0.08
CA GLY A 52 16.42 6.54 -1.33
C GLY A 52 15.71 5.56 -2.26
N LEU A 53 14.87 4.67 -1.75
CA LEU A 53 13.91 3.85 -2.48
C LEU A 53 12.49 4.43 -2.33
N THR A 54 11.66 4.30 -3.36
CA THR A 54 10.24 4.63 -3.20
C THR A 54 9.47 3.45 -2.60
N ASN A 55 8.33 3.72 -1.96
CA ASN A 55 7.45 2.69 -1.41
C ASN A 55 7.15 1.56 -2.43
N LEU A 56 6.92 1.92 -3.70
CA LEU A 56 6.73 0.95 -4.77
C LEU A 56 7.99 0.13 -5.10
N GLU A 57 9.17 0.76 -5.09
CA GLU A 57 10.44 0.03 -5.30
C GLU A 57 10.65 -1.00 -4.18
N GLU A 58 10.28 -0.64 -2.96
CA GLU A 58 10.39 -1.49 -1.78
C GLU A 58 9.37 -2.63 -1.75
N TYR A 59 8.12 -2.34 -2.11
CA TYR A 59 7.10 -3.36 -2.34
C TYR A 59 7.60 -4.41 -3.35
N ASN A 60 8.20 -3.96 -4.45
CA ASN A 60 8.76 -4.85 -5.48
C ASN A 60 10.04 -5.58 -5.02
N ALA A 61 10.83 -4.97 -4.14
CA ALA A 61 12.02 -5.57 -3.55
C ALA A 61 11.70 -6.50 -2.36
N ALA A 62 10.45 -6.49 -1.88
CA ALA A 62 10.04 -7.11 -0.63
C ALA A 62 10.88 -6.64 0.57
N THR A 63 11.19 -5.34 0.60
CA THR A 63 11.79 -4.63 1.75
C THR A 63 10.70 -3.95 2.58
N ASP A 64 11.11 -3.33 3.68
CA ASP A 64 10.20 -2.63 4.60
C ASP A 64 10.35 -1.13 4.34
N PRO A 65 9.28 -0.44 3.90
CA PRO A 65 9.33 0.99 3.61
C PRO A 65 9.53 1.90 4.81
N ASN A 66 9.63 1.31 6.00
CA ASN A 66 9.93 2.01 7.23
C ASN A 66 11.29 1.57 7.82
N ASP A 67 12.16 0.94 7.02
CA ASP A 67 13.50 0.57 7.47
C ASP A 67 14.47 1.77 7.44
N THR A 68 15.71 1.60 7.89
CA THR A 68 16.67 2.73 8.09
C THR A 68 18.11 2.31 7.86
#